data_AF-A0A8B7NR33-F1
#
_entry.id   AF-A0A8B7NR33-F1
#
_cell.length_a   1.000
_cell.length_b   1.000
_cell.length_c   1.000
_cell.angle_alpha   90.00
_cell.angle_beta   90.00
_cell.angle_gamma   90.00
#
_symmetry.space_group_name_H-M   'P 1'
#
loop_
_entity.id
_entity.type
_entity.pdbx_description
1 polymer ?
#
loop_
_entity_poly.entity_id
_entity_poly.type
_entity_poly.pdbx_seq_one_letter_code
_entity_poly.pdbx_strand_id
1 'polypeptide(L)'
;MENILHARPTPVQPVCLDAVPSPGLLSDLRRSNLTVPTTNLEEVIERSKKFQETFPSETARLHVLLQSGVDSGKLEDFVHSVYPIVHHTCLNLLRDFLDHKLRFGTSPEKLVYAGMDVVSFIDRLLKKRPMCFYGPGDRYRLPAPSFKEGFGGFNSVGNNEEKYPLVMKNLLTYDEMKISALVSLSSWSWFVNDGRRTNCGRKDNKDDYQTEGVIVGQVGARFEVDGVMEYLDCLVTRQQNRPENGFGTPSAPHINAVWGKFWGGELPTYQDATTCLQGQQSKEWLAPFEYTRVGRENIFNITVYKKRIAITAEILLCEANSRAQACGKKAYVHVVGLGLGVWRAFDEQEELYVEAWGDAMKNVCNLEHVAFVDFSYINCTSVHGTSNDQKFPGTNIVIKFSKRNLHDKVPADCILVCNYAWDGNSLPGNEFWVGMLGSTGDCAAACSSCVAEIHNPHVNPLVLGAAVRIATQDGQVLAVSDYLELIRPET
;
A
#
# COMPACT_ATOMS: atom_id res chain seq x y z
N MET A 1 -21.84 24.27 11.21
CA MET A 1 -20.48 24.83 11.07
C MET A 1 -20.09 24.55 9.64
N GLU A 2 -20.07 25.57 8.80
CA GLU A 2 -19.66 25.47 7.39
C GLU A 2 -18.23 24.92 7.30
N ASN A 3 -17.93 24.17 6.23
CA ASN A 3 -16.65 23.47 6.00
C ASN A 3 -15.47 24.46 5.92
N ILE A 4 -14.83 24.70 7.06
CA ILE A 4 -13.65 25.56 7.19
C ILE A 4 -12.42 24.97 6.48
N LEU A 5 -12.41 23.65 6.18
CA LEU A 5 -11.30 22.98 5.49
C LEU A 5 -10.92 23.63 4.16
N HIS A 6 -11.89 24.17 3.40
CA HIS A 6 -11.62 24.81 2.11
C HIS A 6 -10.99 26.21 2.21
N ALA A 7 -10.92 26.81 3.40
CA ALA A 7 -10.52 28.21 3.57
C ALA A 7 -9.01 28.41 3.73
N ARG A 8 -8.24 27.38 4.07
CA ARG A 8 -6.79 27.46 4.30
C ARG A 8 -6.08 26.17 3.83
N PRO A 9 -4.85 26.27 3.29
CA PRO A 9 -4.10 25.10 2.85
C PRO A 9 -3.83 24.12 4.01
N THR A 10 -3.84 22.82 3.71
CA THR A 10 -3.40 21.76 4.63
C THR A 10 -1.87 21.61 4.56
N PRO A 11 -1.21 21.09 5.62
CA PRO A 11 0.24 20.91 5.67
C PRO A 11 0.75 20.15 4.45
N VAL A 12 1.79 20.71 3.83
CA VAL A 12 2.58 20.09 2.76
C VAL A 12 3.94 19.79 3.38
N GLN A 13 4.18 18.53 3.69
CA GLN A 13 5.44 18.06 4.26
C GLN A 13 5.86 16.80 3.49
N PRO A 14 7.17 16.62 3.22
CA PRO A 14 7.69 15.31 2.81
C PRO A 14 7.23 14.23 3.80
N VAL A 15 7.04 13.01 3.30
CA VAL A 15 6.61 11.84 4.08
C VAL A 15 7.40 11.69 5.40
N CYS A 16 8.69 12.04 5.41
CA CYS A 16 9.53 12.08 6.61
C CYS A 16 10.70 13.08 6.42
N LEU A 17 11.18 13.69 7.51
CA LEU A 17 12.32 14.61 7.51
C LEU A 17 13.68 13.90 7.47
N ASP A 18 13.76 12.62 7.89
CA ASP A 18 15.02 11.85 7.96
C ASP A 18 14.97 10.61 7.04
N ALA A 19 15.09 10.85 5.74
CA ALA A 19 15.23 9.79 4.74
C ALA A 19 16.63 9.12 4.73
N VAL A 20 17.55 9.57 5.59
CA VAL A 20 18.92 9.07 5.66
C VAL A 20 18.95 7.68 6.28
N PRO A 21 19.41 6.64 5.57
CA PRO A 21 19.47 5.29 6.12
C PRO A 21 20.35 5.20 7.36
N SER A 22 19.80 4.64 8.44
CA SER A 22 20.56 4.44 9.67
C SER A 22 21.71 3.43 9.47
N PRO A 23 22.80 3.49 10.28
CA PRO A 23 23.87 2.50 10.20
C PRO A 23 23.39 1.05 10.37
N GLY A 24 22.39 0.83 11.23
CA GLY A 24 21.76 -0.47 11.43
C GLY A 24 21.03 -0.97 10.18
N LEU A 25 20.26 -0.10 9.53
CA LEU A 25 19.59 -0.39 8.26
C LEU A 25 20.61 -0.71 7.15
N LEU A 26 21.65 0.11 6.99
CA LEU A 26 22.71 -0.13 6.00
C LEU A 26 23.40 -1.47 6.22
N SER A 27 23.66 -1.83 7.48
CA SER A 27 24.20 -3.14 7.83
C SER A 27 23.27 -4.28 7.44
N ASP A 28 21.95 -4.13 7.62
CA ASP A 28 20.96 -5.13 7.21
C ASP A 28 20.93 -5.30 5.70
N LEU A 29 20.77 -4.21 4.95
CA LEU A 29 20.66 -4.28 3.50
C LEU A 29 21.93 -4.88 2.85
N ARG A 30 23.12 -4.58 3.39
CA ARG A 30 24.40 -5.11 2.87
C ARG A 30 24.63 -6.59 3.18
N ARG A 31 24.09 -7.11 4.29
CA ARG A 31 24.25 -8.52 4.69
C ARG A 31 23.09 -9.42 4.22
N SER A 32 21.96 -8.82 3.84
CA SER A 32 20.77 -9.54 3.42
C SER A 32 21.08 -10.45 2.22
N ASN A 33 20.51 -11.65 2.21
CA ASN A 33 20.56 -12.50 1.02
C ASN A 33 19.56 -11.99 -0.02
N LEU A 34 20.08 -11.32 -1.05
CA LEU A 34 19.30 -10.75 -2.16
C LEU A 34 19.18 -11.72 -3.35
N THR A 35 19.49 -13.01 -3.15
CA THR A 35 19.38 -14.01 -4.22
C THR A 35 17.91 -14.28 -4.53
N VAL A 36 17.49 -13.89 -5.73
CA VAL A 36 16.16 -14.21 -6.28
C VAL A 36 16.23 -15.58 -6.96
N PRO A 37 15.29 -16.51 -6.67
CA PRO A 37 15.28 -17.82 -7.33
C PRO A 37 14.96 -17.69 -8.82
N THR A 38 15.45 -18.63 -9.62
CA THR A 38 15.01 -18.77 -11.02
C THR A 38 13.68 -19.53 -11.08
N THR A 39 12.78 -19.12 -11.95
CA THR A 39 11.53 -19.82 -12.28
C THR A 39 11.21 -19.58 -13.76
N ASN A 40 10.30 -20.36 -14.33
CA ASN A 40 9.73 -20.12 -15.65
C ASN A 40 8.20 -20.19 -15.62
N LEU A 41 7.53 -19.92 -16.74
CA LEU A 41 6.07 -19.93 -16.83
C LEU A 41 5.48 -21.31 -16.47
N GLU A 42 6.08 -22.39 -16.94
CA GLU A 42 5.61 -23.76 -16.71
C GLU A 42 5.63 -24.11 -15.22
N GLU A 43 6.71 -23.77 -14.50
CA GLU A 43 6.81 -24.01 -13.06
C GLU A 43 5.72 -23.25 -12.29
N VAL A 44 5.46 -21.99 -12.62
CA VAL A 44 4.42 -21.18 -11.96
C VAL A 44 3.02 -21.74 -12.26
N ILE A 45 2.76 -22.17 -13.50
CA ILE A 45 1.52 -22.86 -13.85
C ILE A 45 1.35 -24.15 -13.04
N GLU A 46 2.39 -24.97 -12.92
CA GLU A 46 2.33 -26.23 -12.16
C GLU A 46 2.15 -26.00 -10.67
N ARG A 47 2.81 -24.97 -10.10
CA ARG A 47 2.60 -24.53 -8.72
C ARG A 47 1.16 -24.05 -8.51
N SER A 48 0.62 -23.27 -9.45
CA SER A 48 -0.76 -22.79 -9.41
C SER A 48 -1.77 -23.95 -9.46
N LYS A 49 -1.57 -24.96 -10.30
CA LYS A 49 -2.42 -26.16 -10.34
C LYS A 49 -2.35 -26.99 -9.05
N LYS A 50 -1.20 -27.01 -8.39
CA LYS A 50 -0.98 -27.72 -7.10
C LYS A 50 -1.32 -26.87 -5.88
N PHE A 51 -1.69 -25.61 -6.07
CA PHE A 51 -2.10 -24.73 -4.99
C PHE A 51 -3.35 -25.32 -4.34
N GLN A 52 -3.33 -25.42 -3.00
CA GLN A 52 -4.33 -26.22 -2.28
C GLN A 52 -5.69 -25.52 -2.16
N GLU A 53 -5.76 -24.22 -2.49
CA GLU A 53 -7.00 -23.46 -2.51
C GLU A 53 -7.63 -23.48 -3.90
N THR A 54 -8.95 -23.43 -3.94
CA THR A 54 -9.69 -23.29 -5.20
C THR A 54 -9.64 -21.85 -5.68
N PHE A 55 -9.30 -21.63 -6.95
CA PHE A 55 -9.46 -20.35 -7.62
C PHE A 55 -10.93 -20.17 -8.02
N PRO A 56 -11.63 -19.15 -7.50
CA PRO A 56 -13.07 -19.02 -7.78
C PRO A 56 -13.38 -18.50 -9.20
N SER A 57 -12.38 -18.00 -9.92
CA SER A 57 -12.42 -17.74 -11.36
C SER A 57 -11.16 -18.25 -12.05
N GLU A 58 -11.35 -18.85 -13.22
CA GLU A 58 -10.27 -19.42 -14.03
C GLU A 58 -9.82 -18.47 -15.16
N THR A 59 -10.61 -17.45 -15.48
CA THR A 59 -10.51 -16.72 -16.76
C THR A 59 -9.22 -15.95 -16.97
N ALA A 60 -8.63 -15.43 -15.89
CA ALA A 60 -7.38 -14.70 -15.88
C ALA A 60 -6.16 -15.55 -15.47
N ARG A 61 -6.33 -16.88 -15.34
CA ARG A 61 -5.22 -17.77 -14.97
C ARG A 61 -4.26 -17.99 -16.13
N LEU A 62 -2.97 -18.01 -15.85
CA LEU A 62 -1.85 -18.16 -16.80
C LEU A 62 -2.04 -19.34 -17.74
N HIS A 63 -2.46 -20.51 -17.23
CA HIS A 63 -2.66 -21.69 -18.05
C HIS A 63 -3.86 -21.56 -19.01
N VAL A 64 -4.93 -20.86 -18.60
CA VAL A 64 -6.09 -20.57 -19.44
C VAL A 64 -5.74 -19.53 -20.50
N LEU A 65 -4.95 -18.52 -20.14
CA LEU A 65 -4.45 -17.51 -21.07
C LEU A 65 -3.58 -18.14 -22.15
N LEU A 66 -2.64 -19.01 -21.76
CA LEU A 66 -1.80 -19.77 -22.69
C LEU A 66 -2.65 -20.64 -23.65
N GLN A 67 -3.63 -21.37 -23.13
CA GLN A 67 -4.55 -22.17 -23.95
C GLN A 67 -5.41 -21.32 -24.89
N SER A 68 -5.70 -20.06 -24.51
CA SER A 68 -6.45 -19.12 -25.35
C SER A 68 -5.61 -18.42 -26.42
N GLY A 69 -4.31 -18.74 -26.51
CA GLY A 69 -3.41 -18.24 -27.55
C GLY A 69 -2.64 -16.97 -27.17
N VAL A 70 -2.58 -16.60 -25.89
CA VAL A 70 -1.65 -15.56 -25.43
C VAL A 70 -0.22 -16.10 -25.55
N ASP A 71 0.68 -15.27 -26.06
CA ASP A 71 2.09 -15.63 -26.28
C ASP A 71 2.77 -16.08 -24.97
N SER A 72 3.47 -17.21 -25.03
CA SER A 72 4.09 -17.80 -23.84
C SER A 72 5.30 -17.00 -23.35
N GLY A 73 6.11 -16.43 -24.25
CA GLY A 73 7.24 -15.58 -23.88
C GLY A 73 6.76 -14.35 -23.12
N LYS A 74 5.66 -13.76 -23.58
CA LYS A 74 5.02 -12.63 -22.92
C LYS A 74 4.47 -12.95 -21.53
N LEU A 75 3.81 -14.10 -21.37
CA LEU A 75 3.34 -14.55 -20.05
C LEU A 75 4.50 -14.84 -19.10
N GLU A 76 5.63 -15.35 -19.62
CA GLU A 76 6.85 -15.53 -18.84
C GLU A 76 7.45 -14.19 -18.39
N ASP A 77 7.54 -13.20 -19.29
CA ASP A 77 7.96 -11.83 -18.95
C ASP A 77 7.08 -11.24 -17.84
N PHE A 78 5.77 -11.47 -17.88
CA PHE A 78 4.83 -11.01 -16.85
C PHE A 78 5.09 -11.69 -15.50
N VAL A 79 5.33 -13.00 -15.49
CA VAL A 79 5.73 -13.75 -14.29
C VAL A 79 7.02 -13.18 -13.69
N HIS A 80 8.02 -12.86 -14.51
CA HIS A 80 9.31 -12.32 -14.08
C HIS A 80 9.27 -10.84 -13.70
N SER A 81 8.23 -10.12 -14.12
CA SER A 81 8.10 -8.70 -13.86
C SER A 81 7.70 -8.36 -12.42
N VAL A 82 7.32 -9.36 -11.61
CA VAL A 82 6.79 -9.14 -10.27
C VAL A 82 7.88 -8.75 -9.27
N TYR A 83 7.60 -7.77 -8.42
CA TYR A 83 8.42 -7.49 -7.24
C TYR A 83 7.66 -6.64 -6.20
N PRO A 84 7.96 -6.83 -4.90
CA PRO A 84 7.47 -5.92 -3.87
C PRO A 84 8.21 -4.58 -3.95
N ILE A 85 7.52 -3.49 -3.61
CA ILE A 85 8.07 -2.13 -3.58
C ILE A 85 7.87 -1.52 -2.20
N VAL A 86 8.91 -0.91 -1.65
CA VAL A 86 8.87 -0.14 -0.40
C VAL A 86 9.39 1.27 -0.66
N HIS A 87 8.73 2.26 -0.08
CA HIS A 87 9.22 3.63 -0.15
C HIS A 87 10.51 3.81 0.65
N HIS A 88 11.51 4.52 0.12
CA HIS A 88 12.82 4.64 0.76
C HIS A 88 12.75 5.12 2.23
N THR A 89 11.83 6.04 2.56
CA THR A 89 11.65 6.52 3.95
C THR A 89 11.13 5.45 4.90
N CYS A 90 10.40 4.43 4.40
CA CYS A 90 9.86 3.35 5.23
C CYS A 90 10.94 2.35 5.67
N LEU A 91 12.12 2.33 5.05
CA LEU A 91 13.17 1.37 5.39
C LEU A 91 13.67 1.54 6.84
N ASN A 92 13.85 2.78 7.30
CA ASN A 92 14.21 3.05 8.69
C ASN A 92 13.08 2.64 9.65
N LEU A 93 11.81 2.87 9.27
CA LEU A 93 10.66 2.42 10.06
C LEU A 93 10.67 0.89 10.23
N LEU A 94 10.92 0.12 9.16
CA LEU A 94 11.02 -1.34 9.25
C LEU A 94 12.10 -1.77 10.24
N ARG A 95 13.26 -1.10 10.21
CA ARG A 95 14.36 -1.40 11.13
C ARG A 95 14.03 -1.01 12.57
N ASP A 96 13.54 0.21 12.79
CA ASP A 96 13.20 0.73 14.11
C ASP A 96 12.08 -0.10 14.76
N PHE A 97 11.13 -0.58 13.94
CA PHE A 97 10.08 -1.50 14.38
C PHE A 97 10.66 -2.82 14.91
N LEU A 98 11.53 -3.48 14.14
CA LEU A 98 12.18 -4.73 14.56
C LEU A 98 13.00 -4.53 15.84
N ASP A 99 13.79 -3.46 15.89
CA ASP A 99 14.60 -3.10 17.06
C ASP A 99 13.72 -2.89 18.31
N HIS A 100 12.59 -2.19 18.16
CA HIS A 100 11.65 -1.98 19.26
C HIS A 100 11.04 -3.29 19.73
N LYS A 101 10.53 -4.13 18.81
CA LYS A 101 9.88 -5.40 19.14
C LYS A 101 10.86 -6.41 19.75
N LEU A 102 12.11 -6.46 19.31
CA LEU A 102 13.13 -7.30 19.92
C LEU A 102 13.49 -6.89 21.35
N ARG A 103 13.46 -5.60 21.67
CA ARG A 103 13.77 -5.10 23.03
C ARG A 103 12.57 -5.23 23.96
N PHE A 104 11.42 -4.74 23.52
CA PHE A 104 10.25 -4.51 24.38
C PHE A 104 9.05 -5.40 24.09
N GLY A 105 9.07 -6.14 22.98
CA GLY A 105 7.98 -7.04 22.59
C GLY A 105 7.79 -8.24 23.50
N THR A 106 6.72 -8.96 23.22
CA THR A 106 6.32 -10.20 23.90
C THR A 106 7.27 -11.36 23.60
N SER A 107 7.07 -12.51 24.25
CA SER A 107 7.90 -13.69 24.00
C SER A 107 7.72 -14.24 22.57
N PRO A 108 6.49 -14.37 22.02
CA PRO A 108 6.29 -14.74 20.62
C PRO A 108 6.95 -13.77 19.63
N GLU A 109 6.80 -12.45 19.86
CA GLU A 109 7.42 -11.44 18.99
C GLU A 109 8.93 -11.57 18.96
N LYS A 110 9.57 -11.62 20.13
CA LYS A 110 11.02 -11.78 20.24
C LYS A 110 11.52 -13.07 19.59
N LEU A 111 10.77 -14.16 19.73
CA LEU A 111 11.11 -15.45 19.11
C LEU A 111 11.04 -15.38 17.58
N VAL A 112 10.00 -14.76 17.03
CA VAL A 112 9.80 -14.65 15.58
C VAL A 112 10.81 -13.70 14.94
N TYR A 113 11.12 -12.57 15.60
CA TYR A 113 12.03 -11.56 15.06
C TYR A 113 13.51 -11.86 15.30
N ALA A 114 13.84 -12.88 16.09
CA ALA A 114 15.23 -13.23 16.39
C ALA A 114 16.02 -13.48 15.10
N GLY A 115 17.03 -12.63 14.85
CA GLY A 115 17.91 -12.72 13.68
C GLY A 115 17.30 -12.24 12.35
N MET A 116 16.09 -11.69 12.36
CA MET A 116 15.42 -11.17 11.16
C MET A 116 16.03 -9.82 10.76
N ASP A 117 16.41 -9.69 9.48
CA ASP A 117 16.75 -8.40 8.87
C ASP A 117 15.53 -7.79 8.15
N VAL A 118 15.68 -6.57 7.64
CA VAL A 118 14.61 -5.85 6.94
C VAL A 118 14.08 -6.62 5.72
N VAL A 119 14.95 -7.28 4.95
CA VAL A 119 14.57 -8.05 3.76
C VAL A 119 13.75 -9.28 4.15
N SER A 120 14.18 -10.02 5.18
CA SER A 120 13.46 -11.18 5.72
C SER A 120 12.14 -10.76 6.38
N PHE A 121 12.08 -9.56 6.95
CA PHE A 121 10.84 -9.02 7.49
C PHE A 121 9.84 -8.71 6.38
N ILE A 122 10.27 -8.08 5.27
CA ILE A 122 9.41 -7.87 4.09
C ILE A 122 8.90 -9.22 3.55
N ASP A 123 9.76 -10.24 3.50
CA ASP A 123 9.35 -11.60 3.09
C ASP A 123 8.21 -12.16 3.97
N ARG A 124 8.32 -11.95 5.30
CA ARG A 124 7.28 -12.32 6.26
C ARG A 124 5.98 -11.53 6.01
N LEU A 125 6.07 -10.22 5.80
CA LEU A 125 4.92 -9.35 5.54
C LEU A 125 4.17 -9.80 4.28
N LEU A 126 4.83 -10.38 3.28
CA LEU A 126 4.19 -10.89 2.07
C LEU A 126 3.53 -12.27 2.30
N LYS A 127 4.17 -13.15 3.09
CA LYS A 127 3.82 -14.59 3.16
C LYS A 127 2.92 -15.00 4.33
N LYS A 128 2.92 -14.27 5.44
CA LYS A 128 2.22 -14.68 6.67
C LYS A 128 0.80 -14.12 6.74
N ARG A 129 0.07 -14.21 5.62
CA ARG A 129 -1.27 -13.63 5.48
C ARG A 129 -2.34 -14.72 5.35
N PRO A 130 -3.55 -14.48 5.89
CA PRO A 130 -4.77 -15.15 5.47
C PRO A 130 -4.98 -15.12 3.94
N MET A 131 -5.77 -16.07 3.41
CA MET A 131 -6.31 -15.97 2.05
C MET A 131 -7.20 -14.74 1.93
N CYS A 132 -8.04 -14.51 2.95
CA CYS A 132 -9.00 -13.43 3.00
C CYS A 132 -9.06 -12.86 4.43
N PHE A 133 -9.19 -11.53 4.55
CA PHE A 133 -9.32 -10.81 5.81
C PHE A 133 -10.08 -9.50 5.58
N TYR A 134 -11.27 -9.33 6.17
CA TYR A 134 -12.14 -8.19 5.88
C TYR A 134 -13.18 -7.87 6.95
N GLY A 135 -13.73 -6.66 6.87
CA GLY A 135 -14.80 -6.14 7.72
C GLY A 135 -14.37 -5.81 9.15
N PRO A 136 -15.27 -5.21 9.95
CA PRO A 136 -14.93 -4.72 11.29
C PRO A 136 -14.79 -5.83 12.33
N GLY A 137 -15.29 -7.03 12.02
CA GLY A 137 -15.20 -8.21 12.88
C GLY A 137 -14.01 -9.11 12.58
N ASP A 138 -13.06 -8.66 11.74
CA ASP A 138 -11.92 -9.45 11.27
C ASP A 138 -12.35 -10.83 10.74
N ARG A 139 -13.27 -10.86 9.77
CA ARG A 139 -13.61 -12.12 9.10
C ARG A 139 -12.40 -12.60 8.33
N TYR A 140 -12.05 -13.88 8.44
CA TYR A 140 -10.86 -14.42 7.80
C TYR A 140 -11.08 -15.81 7.23
N ARG A 141 -10.26 -16.15 6.24
CA ARG A 141 -10.00 -17.51 5.77
C ARG A 141 -8.50 -17.76 5.78
N LEU A 142 -8.03 -18.72 6.57
CA LEU A 142 -6.63 -19.07 6.66
C LEU A 142 -6.22 -20.02 5.52
N PRO A 143 -4.98 -19.92 5.01
CA PRO A 143 -4.47 -20.88 4.04
C PRO A 143 -4.28 -22.28 4.67
N ALA A 144 -3.94 -23.22 3.80
CA ALA A 144 -3.36 -24.50 4.18
C ALA A 144 -2.27 -24.36 5.26
N PRO A 145 -2.14 -25.34 6.19
CA PRO A 145 -2.92 -26.57 6.27
C PRO A 145 -4.21 -26.44 7.09
N SER A 146 -4.49 -25.27 7.68
CA SER A 146 -5.63 -25.13 8.61
C SER A 146 -6.97 -24.97 7.92
N PHE A 147 -7.00 -24.28 6.76
CA PHE A 147 -8.21 -23.93 6.00
C PHE A 147 -9.35 -23.34 6.85
N LYS A 148 -9.01 -22.75 8.00
CA LYS A 148 -10.00 -22.34 8.98
C LYS A 148 -10.61 -21.01 8.57
N GLU A 149 -11.93 -20.95 8.60
CA GLU A 149 -12.68 -19.71 8.54
C GLU A 149 -13.10 -19.27 9.94
N GLY A 150 -13.16 -17.97 10.16
CA GLY A 150 -13.56 -17.43 11.45
C GLY A 150 -13.71 -15.91 11.43
N PHE A 151 -13.89 -15.36 12.62
CA PHE A 151 -13.95 -13.92 12.86
C PHE A 151 -13.29 -13.60 14.20
N GLY A 152 -12.70 -12.41 14.31
CA GLY A 152 -12.05 -11.91 15.52
C GLY A 152 -10.80 -12.69 15.95
N GLY A 153 -10.33 -12.42 17.17
CA GLY A 153 -9.17 -13.10 17.76
C GLY A 153 -7.80 -12.62 17.29
N PHE A 154 -7.72 -11.85 16.20
CA PHE A 154 -6.44 -11.33 15.68
C PHE A 154 -5.73 -10.37 16.64
N ASN A 155 -6.46 -9.69 17.53
CA ASN A 155 -5.88 -8.90 18.64
C ASN A 155 -5.00 -9.72 19.60
N SER A 156 -5.13 -11.05 19.61
CA SER A 156 -4.31 -11.93 20.45
C SER A 156 -3.05 -12.44 19.74
N VAL A 157 -2.95 -12.32 18.41
CA VAL A 157 -1.80 -12.80 17.64
C VAL A 157 -0.56 -12.01 18.02
N GLY A 158 0.50 -12.68 18.45
CA GLY A 158 1.71 -12.04 18.97
C GLY A 158 1.69 -11.81 20.48
N ASN A 159 0.57 -12.01 21.17
CA ASN A 159 0.52 -11.95 22.63
C ASN A 159 0.98 -13.28 23.24
N ASN A 160 1.40 -13.27 24.50
CA ASN A 160 1.78 -14.50 25.22
C ASN A 160 0.61 -15.50 25.39
N GLU A 161 -0.62 -15.08 25.10
CA GLU A 161 -1.84 -15.88 25.18
C GLU A 161 -2.38 -16.30 23.80
N GLU A 162 -1.61 -16.10 22.72
CA GLU A 162 -2.01 -16.51 21.37
C GLU A 162 -2.38 -18.00 21.30
N LYS A 163 -3.38 -18.35 20.49
CA LYS A 163 -3.92 -19.72 20.39
C LYS A 163 -3.99 -20.19 18.95
N TYR A 164 -3.50 -21.40 18.70
CA TYR A 164 -3.61 -22.03 17.39
C TYR A 164 -5.08 -22.06 16.90
N PRO A 165 -5.36 -21.76 15.62
CA PRO A 165 -4.41 -21.45 14.54
C PRO A 165 -3.97 -19.98 14.44
N LEU A 166 -4.52 -19.09 15.28
CA LEU A 166 -4.18 -17.67 15.30
C LEU A 166 -2.92 -17.41 16.13
N VAL A 167 -1.77 -17.73 15.54
CA VAL A 167 -0.45 -17.56 16.16
C VAL A 167 0.50 -16.81 15.24
N MET A 168 1.33 -15.94 15.81
CA MET A 168 2.22 -15.03 15.08
C MET A 168 3.22 -15.78 14.21
N LYS A 169 3.61 -16.99 14.59
CA LYS A 169 4.45 -17.85 13.74
C LYS A 169 3.89 -17.99 12.32
N ASN A 170 2.57 -18.01 12.18
CA ASN A 170 1.88 -18.24 10.91
C ASN A 170 1.19 -17.01 10.34
N LEU A 171 0.91 -16.00 11.17
CA LEU A 171 0.09 -14.84 10.81
C LEU A 171 0.74 -13.53 11.25
N LEU A 172 0.32 -12.43 10.63
CA LEU A 172 0.71 -11.08 11.04
C LEU A 172 -0.03 -10.65 12.32
N THR A 173 0.68 -9.94 13.20
CA THR A 173 0.07 -9.15 14.28
C THR A 173 -0.56 -7.87 13.71
N TYR A 174 -1.45 -7.19 14.45
CA TYR A 174 -2.00 -5.90 14.02
C TYR A 174 -0.93 -4.83 13.74
N ASP A 175 0.15 -4.84 14.53
CA ASP A 175 1.31 -3.97 14.32
C ASP A 175 2.02 -4.30 12.99
N GLU A 176 2.15 -5.58 12.64
CA GLU A 176 2.71 -6.00 11.36
C GLU A 176 1.76 -5.70 10.19
N MET A 177 0.45 -5.80 10.36
CA MET A 177 -0.53 -5.46 9.32
C MET A 177 -0.39 -3.99 8.89
N LYS A 178 -0.14 -3.09 9.86
CA LYS A 178 0.07 -1.66 9.58
C LYS A 178 1.34 -1.40 8.80
N ILE A 179 2.42 -2.10 9.11
CA ILE A 179 3.66 -2.06 8.34
C ILE A 179 3.45 -2.66 6.94
N SER A 180 2.77 -3.80 6.86
CA SER A 180 2.41 -4.53 5.65
C SER A 180 1.64 -3.64 4.66
N ALA A 181 0.81 -2.72 5.17
CA ALA A 181 0.07 -1.75 4.37
C ALA A 181 0.96 -0.72 3.64
N LEU A 182 2.24 -0.60 4.00
CA LEU A 182 3.23 0.25 3.35
C LEU A 182 4.04 -0.48 2.25
N VAL A 183 3.80 -1.79 2.07
CA VAL A 183 4.45 -2.60 1.03
C VAL A 183 3.51 -2.74 -0.17
N SER A 184 3.95 -2.27 -1.33
CA SER A 184 3.22 -2.45 -2.59
C SER A 184 3.73 -3.68 -3.34
N LEU A 185 2.94 -4.20 -4.28
CA LEU A 185 3.35 -5.31 -5.14
C LEU A 185 2.98 -5.01 -6.59
N SER A 186 3.97 -4.99 -7.48
CA SER A 186 3.79 -4.60 -8.88
C SER A 186 4.13 -5.74 -9.82
N SER A 187 3.39 -5.87 -10.92
CA SER A 187 3.74 -6.68 -12.09
C SER A 187 3.08 -6.17 -13.36
N TRP A 188 3.61 -6.56 -14.50
CA TRP A 188 2.85 -6.59 -15.74
C TRP A 188 1.80 -7.69 -15.68
N SER A 189 0.64 -7.45 -16.28
CA SER A 189 -0.43 -8.43 -16.36
C SER A 189 -1.14 -8.37 -17.71
N TRP A 190 -1.65 -9.54 -18.11
CA TRP A 190 -2.71 -9.63 -19.11
C TRP A 190 -4.05 -9.30 -18.45
N PHE A 191 -4.90 -8.56 -19.16
CA PHE A 191 -6.26 -8.24 -18.73
C PHE A 191 -7.28 -8.99 -19.59
N VAL A 192 -8.40 -9.39 -18.98
CA VAL A 192 -9.44 -10.20 -19.66
C VAL A 192 -10.78 -9.49 -19.82
N ASN A 193 -10.93 -8.31 -19.22
CA ASN A 193 -12.09 -7.42 -19.31
C ASN A 193 -11.69 -5.98 -18.96
N ASP A 194 -12.66 -5.05 -18.91
CA ASP A 194 -12.44 -3.63 -18.57
C ASP A 194 -12.06 -3.37 -17.09
N GLY A 195 -12.10 -4.39 -16.23
CA GLY A 195 -11.76 -4.28 -14.82
C GLY A 195 -12.82 -3.59 -13.97
N ARG A 196 -14.06 -3.42 -14.46
CA ARG A 196 -15.16 -2.86 -13.66
C ARG A 196 -15.38 -3.66 -12.38
N ARG A 197 -15.80 -3.00 -11.30
CA ARG A 197 -15.93 -3.60 -9.95
C ARG A 197 -16.79 -4.88 -9.92
N THR A 198 -17.79 -4.96 -10.80
CA THR A 198 -18.74 -6.08 -10.92
C THR A 198 -18.39 -7.05 -12.05
N ASN A 199 -17.14 -7.09 -12.52
CA ASN A 199 -16.76 -7.92 -13.67
C ASN A 199 -16.95 -9.43 -13.42
N CYS A 200 -16.83 -9.89 -12.16
CA CYS A 200 -17.09 -11.26 -11.74
C CYS A 200 -16.37 -12.33 -12.59
N GLY A 201 -15.19 -12.01 -13.12
CA GLY A 201 -14.38 -12.93 -13.93
C GLY A 201 -14.86 -13.10 -15.37
N ARG A 202 -15.86 -12.34 -15.82
CA ARG A 202 -16.41 -12.46 -17.18
C ARG A 202 -15.43 -11.84 -18.18
N LYS A 203 -15.23 -12.51 -19.32
CA LYS A 203 -14.41 -11.98 -20.41
C LYS A 203 -15.21 -10.96 -21.23
N ASP A 204 -14.61 -9.82 -21.55
CA ASP A 204 -15.15 -8.86 -22.51
C ASP A 204 -14.47 -9.03 -23.89
N ASN A 205 -14.96 -8.32 -24.93
CA ASN A 205 -14.28 -8.33 -26.22
C ASN A 205 -12.95 -7.58 -26.09
N LYS A 206 -11.88 -8.16 -26.64
CA LYS A 206 -10.51 -7.61 -26.55
C LYS A 206 -10.36 -6.17 -27.06
N ASP A 207 -11.28 -5.72 -27.92
CA ASP A 207 -11.26 -4.38 -28.51
C ASP A 207 -11.94 -3.33 -27.62
N ASP A 208 -12.54 -3.71 -26.49
CA ASP A 208 -13.27 -2.81 -25.60
C ASP A 208 -12.40 -2.26 -24.47
N TYR A 209 -11.24 -2.87 -24.20
CA TYR A 209 -10.37 -2.52 -23.08
C TYR A 209 -8.89 -2.57 -23.48
N GLN A 210 -8.02 -2.02 -22.63
CA GLN A 210 -6.57 -2.16 -22.71
C GLN A 210 -6.20 -3.60 -22.33
N THR A 211 -5.59 -4.36 -23.22
CA THR A 211 -5.34 -5.79 -22.97
C THR A 211 -4.19 -6.05 -21.99
N GLU A 212 -3.30 -5.08 -21.79
CA GLU A 212 -2.07 -5.25 -21.03
C GLU A 212 -1.68 -3.96 -20.30
N GLY A 213 -1.14 -4.10 -19.11
CA GLY A 213 -0.63 -2.98 -18.32
C GLY A 213 0.11 -3.44 -17.08
N VAL A 214 0.67 -2.46 -16.37
CA VAL A 214 1.24 -2.66 -15.04
C VAL A 214 0.12 -2.51 -14.01
N ILE A 215 -0.02 -3.49 -13.13
CA ILE A 215 -1.00 -3.48 -12.05
C ILE A 215 -0.29 -3.55 -10.70
N VAL A 216 -0.64 -2.63 -9.80
CA VAL A 216 0.04 -2.46 -8.50
C VAL A 216 -0.96 -2.63 -7.36
N GLY A 217 -0.72 -3.63 -6.51
CA GLY A 217 -1.48 -3.81 -5.27
C GLY A 217 -0.99 -2.83 -4.20
N GLN A 218 -1.88 -1.97 -3.71
CA GLN A 218 -1.57 -0.97 -2.69
C GLN A 218 -2.67 -0.90 -1.63
N VAL A 219 -2.28 -0.66 -0.39
CA VAL A 219 -3.20 -0.67 0.75
C VAL A 219 -3.52 0.75 1.20
N GLY A 220 -4.80 1.08 1.29
CA GLY A 220 -5.29 2.35 1.82
C GLY A 220 -5.23 2.45 3.33
N ALA A 221 -5.42 3.65 3.87
CA ALA A 221 -5.55 3.84 5.31
C ALA A 221 -6.86 3.22 5.83
N ARG A 222 -6.80 2.50 6.96
CA ARG A 222 -7.96 1.84 7.57
C ARG A 222 -8.39 2.52 8.87
N PHE A 223 -9.63 3.03 8.90
CA PHE A 223 -10.25 3.63 10.10
C PHE A 223 -11.50 2.88 10.60
N GLU A 224 -11.85 1.76 9.96
CA GLU A 224 -13.07 0.98 10.27
C GLU A 224 -13.03 0.30 11.66
N VAL A 225 -11.84 0.02 12.20
CA VAL A 225 -11.65 -0.62 13.51
C VAL A 225 -10.89 0.32 14.42
N ASP A 226 -11.49 0.66 15.56
CA ASP A 226 -10.90 1.53 16.56
C ASP A 226 -9.61 0.93 17.14
N GLY A 227 -8.60 1.77 17.38
CA GLY A 227 -7.41 1.42 18.15
C GLY A 227 -6.36 0.57 17.43
N VAL A 228 -6.46 0.39 16.11
CA VAL A 228 -5.49 -0.39 15.32
C VAL A 228 -5.18 0.29 13.97
N MET A 229 -4.11 -0.13 13.30
CA MET A 229 -3.75 0.37 11.96
C MET A 229 -3.57 1.90 11.93
N GLU A 230 -3.98 2.58 10.85
CA GLU A 230 -3.89 4.04 10.74
C GLU A 230 -4.81 4.79 11.71
N TYR A 231 -5.83 4.14 12.31
CA TYR A 231 -6.65 4.76 13.36
C TYR A 231 -5.78 5.27 14.51
N LEU A 232 -4.79 4.49 14.95
CA LEU A 232 -3.89 4.86 16.04
C LEU A 232 -3.13 6.17 15.77
N ASP A 233 -2.82 6.43 14.51
CA ASP A 233 -1.98 7.54 14.09
C ASP A 233 -2.79 8.79 13.73
N CYS A 234 -3.94 8.58 13.09
CA CYS A 234 -4.73 9.67 12.54
C CYS A 234 -5.91 10.08 13.42
N LEU A 235 -6.54 9.14 14.16
CA LEU A 235 -7.68 9.46 15.02
C LEU A 235 -7.19 9.71 16.45
N VAL A 236 -7.47 10.92 16.92
CA VAL A 236 -7.16 11.37 18.26
C VAL A 236 -8.44 11.32 19.11
N THR A 237 -8.48 10.39 20.06
CA THR A 237 -9.64 10.19 20.95
C THR A 237 -9.26 10.35 22.42
N ARG A 238 -10.23 10.70 23.26
CA ARG A 238 -10.01 10.85 24.71
C ARG A 238 -9.59 9.56 25.39
N GLN A 239 -9.98 8.41 24.85
CA GLN A 239 -9.71 7.10 25.45
C GLN A 239 -8.31 6.61 25.06
N GLN A 240 -7.95 6.76 23.78
CA GLN A 240 -6.69 6.28 23.23
C GLN A 240 -5.52 7.23 23.52
N ASN A 241 -5.65 8.52 23.21
CA ASN A 241 -4.52 9.45 23.12
C ASN A 241 -4.13 10.04 24.48
N ARG A 242 -3.54 9.20 25.32
CA ARG A 242 -3.04 9.54 26.65
C ARG A 242 -1.59 9.11 26.84
N PRO A 243 -0.82 9.76 27.73
CA PRO A 243 0.54 9.36 28.08
C PRO A 243 0.65 7.89 28.52
N GLU A 244 -0.34 7.39 29.25
CA GLU A 244 -0.36 5.99 29.72
C GLU A 244 -0.46 4.96 28.58
N ASN A 245 -0.99 5.38 27.43
CA ASN A 245 -1.15 4.56 26.22
C ASN A 245 -0.08 4.85 25.16
N GLY A 246 0.99 5.56 25.54
CA GLY A 246 2.12 5.80 24.64
C GLY A 246 2.02 7.06 23.76
N PHE A 247 1.12 8.01 24.06
CA PHE A 247 0.93 9.25 23.28
C PHE A 247 1.50 10.48 24.02
N GLY A 248 1.94 11.49 23.27
CA GLY A 248 2.74 12.60 23.80
C GLY A 248 4.08 12.07 24.31
N THR A 249 4.47 12.51 25.51
CA THR A 249 5.65 11.98 26.20
C THR A 249 5.27 10.75 27.04
N PRO A 250 5.55 9.51 26.58
CA PRO A 250 5.08 8.32 27.25
C PRO A 250 5.89 8.02 28.52
N SER A 251 5.26 7.38 29.50
CA SER A 251 5.91 6.99 30.77
C SER A 251 6.83 5.76 30.64
N ALA A 252 6.72 5.02 29.54
CA ALA A 252 7.51 3.83 29.23
C ALA A 252 7.74 3.72 27.71
N PRO A 253 8.73 2.92 27.24
CA PRO A 253 8.92 2.65 25.82
C PRO A 253 7.64 2.07 25.21
N HIS A 254 7.18 2.67 24.10
CA HIS A 254 5.96 2.26 23.42
C HIS A 254 6.15 2.30 21.89
N ILE A 255 5.46 1.42 21.16
CA ILE A 255 5.60 1.33 19.70
C ILE A 255 5.16 2.63 19.00
N ASN A 256 4.23 3.38 19.60
CA ASN A 256 3.80 4.69 19.12
C ASN A 256 4.95 5.70 19.00
N ALA A 257 6.03 5.57 19.79
CA ALA A 257 7.21 6.42 19.64
C ALA A 257 7.95 6.15 18.33
N VAL A 258 7.95 4.90 17.84
CA VAL A 258 8.52 4.53 16.54
C VAL A 258 7.71 5.18 15.41
N TRP A 259 6.38 5.08 15.49
CA TRP A 259 5.47 5.71 14.52
C TRP A 259 5.55 7.24 14.56
N GLY A 260 5.57 7.84 15.75
CA GLY A 260 5.77 9.28 15.89
C GLY A 260 7.07 9.75 15.24
N LYS A 261 8.20 9.10 15.58
CA LYS A 261 9.49 9.38 14.92
C LYS A 261 9.38 9.30 13.39
N PHE A 262 8.74 8.26 12.86
CA PHE A 262 8.52 8.11 11.42
C PHE A 262 7.70 9.26 10.83
N TRP A 263 6.64 9.70 11.52
CA TRP A 263 5.83 10.84 11.10
C TRP A 263 6.46 12.21 11.35
N GLY A 264 7.64 12.25 11.98
CA GLY A 264 8.43 13.46 12.24
C GLY A 264 8.12 14.16 13.57
N GLY A 265 7.48 13.49 14.53
CA GLY A 265 7.18 14.05 15.86
C GLY A 265 6.33 13.11 16.72
N GLU A 266 6.21 13.38 18.02
CA GLU A 266 5.37 12.56 18.91
C GLU A 266 3.91 12.51 18.42
N LEU A 267 3.28 11.33 18.49
CA LEU A 267 1.84 11.24 18.26
C LEU A 267 1.11 11.96 19.41
N PRO A 268 0.16 12.88 19.13
CA PRO A 268 -0.33 13.82 20.12
C PRO A 268 -1.20 13.17 21.19
N THR A 269 -1.22 13.75 22.40
CA THR A 269 -2.30 13.50 23.35
C THR A 269 -3.59 14.17 22.88
N TYR A 270 -4.73 13.77 23.43
CA TYR A 270 -6.00 14.42 23.15
C TYR A 270 -5.99 15.92 23.53
N GLN A 271 -5.26 16.28 24.59
CA GLN A 271 -5.14 17.67 25.01
C GLN A 271 -4.30 18.48 24.01
N ASP A 272 -3.19 17.94 23.52
CA ASP A 272 -2.33 18.61 22.53
C ASP A 272 -3.11 18.91 21.24
N ALA A 273 -3.80 17.91 20.70
CA ALA A 273 -4.60 18.07 19.49
C ALA A 273 -5.79 19.03 19.69
N THR A 274 -6.42 19.02 20.88
CA THR A 274 -7.50 19.96 21.20
C THR A 274 -6.98 21.40 21.25
N THR A 275 -5.84 21.63 21.90
CA THR A 275 -5.19 22.94 21.96
C THR A 275 -4.84 23.44 20.55
N CYS A 276 -4.23 22.59 19.72
CA CYS A 276 -3.89 22.94 18.34
C CYS A 276 -5.14 23.28 17.52
N LEU A 277 -6.18 22.44 17.59
CA LEU A 277 -7.44 22.65 16.88
C LEU A 277 -8.14 23.95 17.29
N GLN A 278 -8.11 24.33 18.57
CA GLN A 278 -8.62 25.62 19.04
C GLN A 278 -7.78 26.79 18.51
N GLY A 279 -6.45 26.64 18.49
CA GLY A 279 -5.53 27.61 17.90
C GLY A 279 -5.81 27.84 16.42
N GLN A 280 -5.98 26.77 15.64
CA GLN A 280 -6.29 26.79 14.20
C GLN A 280 -7.57 27.60 13.87
N GLN A 281 -8.52 27.68 14.79
CA GLN A 281 -9.76 28.45 14.61
C GLN A 281 -9.56 29.97 14.75
N SER A 282 -8.44 30.41 15.32
CA SER A 282 -8.09 31.83 15.40
C SER A 282 -7.84 32.42 14.01
N LYS A 283 -8.23 33.68 13.82
CA LYS A 283 -7.90 34.48 12.63
C LYS A 283 -6.40 34.80 12.55
N GLU A 284 -5.70 34.73 13.67
CA GLU A 284 -4.25 34.98 13.78
C GLU A 284 -3.42 33.72 13.46
N TRP A 285 -4.06 32.56 13.31
CA TRP A 285 -3.38 31.32 12.95
C TRP A 285 -3.03 31.31 11.47
N LEU A 286 -1.74 31.54 11.17
CA LEU A 286 -1.21 31.60 9.81
C LEU A 286 -0.69 30.25 9.29
N ALA A 287 -0.54 29.25 10.16
CA ALA A 287 -0.01 27.94 9.78
C ALA A 287 -1.09 27.06 9.10
N PRO A 288 -0.70 26.08 8.28
CA PRO A 288 -1.63 25.13 7.67
C PRO A 288 -2.44 24.33 8.71
N PHE A 289 -3.60 23.80 8.31
CA PHE A 289 -4.46 23.02 9.22
C PHE A 289 -3.94 21.61 9.49
N GLU A 290 -3.45 21.37 10.71
CA GLU A 290 -2.94 20.07 11.13
C GLU A 290 -4.07 19.11 11.56
N TYR A 291 -5.11 19.63 12.21
CA TYR A 291 -6.22 18.84 12.72
C TYR A 291 -7.58 19.32 12.21
N THR A 292 -8.53 18.39 12.10
CA THR A 292 -9.96 18.68 11.93
C THR A 292 -10.83 17.87 12.89
N ARG A 293 -12.07 18.32 13.12
CA ARG A 293 -13.02 17.59 13.96
C ARG A 293 -13.73 16.53 13.12
N VAL A 294 -13.86 15.31 13.66
CA VAL A 294 -14.65 14.23 13.06
C VAL A 294 -15.68 13.77 14.09
N GLY A 295 -16.97 13.89 13.74
CA GLY A 295 -18.05 13.66 14.69
C GLY A 295 -18.04 14.67 15.85
N ARG A 296 -18.51 14.24 17.04
CA ARG A 296 -18.68 15.15 18.19
C ARG A 296 -17.38 15.38 18.97
N GLU A 297 -16.59 14.34 19.20
CA GLU A 297 -15.46 14.40 20.12
C GLU A 297 -14.11 14.07 19.44
N ASN A 298 -14.09 13.28 18.37
CA ASN A 298 -12.85 12.82 17.77
C ASN A 298 -12.19 13.92 16.94
N ILE A 299 -10.86 13.91 16.94
CA ILE A 299 -10.03 14.82 16.15
C ILE A 299 -9.24 13.98 15.15
N PHE A 300 -9.09 14.46 13.93
CA PHE A 300 -8.36 13.79 12.86
C PHE A 300 -7.07 14.55 12.53
N ASN A 301 -5.94 13.85 12.53
CA ASN A 301 -4.62 14.37 12.17
C ASN A 301 -4.45 14.32 10.64
N ILE A 302 -4.67 15.47 10.01
CA ILE A 302 -4.59 15.65 8.56
C ILE A 302 -3.17 15.40 8.07
N THR A 303 -2.16 15.90 8.79
CA THR A 303 -0.75 15.78 8.41
C THR A 303 -0.33 14.33 8.28
N VAL A 304 -0.61 13.53 9.31
CA VAL A 304 -0.21 12.11 9.34
C VAL A 304 -0.96 11.32 8.26
N TYR A 305 -2.25 11.59 8.08
CA TYR A 305 -3.02 11.00 6.98
C TYR A 305 -2.42 11.31 5.61
N LYS A 306 -2.13 12.59 5.32
CA LYS A 306 -1.55 12.98 4.02
C LYS A 306 -0.18 12.35 3.80
N LYS A 307 0.68 12.30 4.83
CA LYS A 307 1.98 11.59 4.76
C LYS A 307 1.80 10.10 4.44
N ARG A 308 0.81 9.45 5.05
CA ARG A 308 0.48 8.05 4.79
C ARG A 308 0.00 7.80 3.36
N ILE A 309 -0.81 8.70 2.78
CA ILE A 309 -1.25 8.59 1.38
C ILE A 309 -0.12 8.89 0.41
N ALA A 310 0.72 9.89 0.72
CA ALA A 310 1.86 10.26 -0.10
C ALA A 310 2.83 9.09 -0.32
N ILE A 311 3.05 8.22 0.68
CA ILE A 311 3.86 6.98 0.51
C ILE A 311 3.37 6.15 -0.68
N THR A 312 2.07 5.84 -0.74
CA THR A 312 1.50 5.03 -1.81
C THR A 312 1.48 5.77 -3.16
N ALA A 313 1.25 7.08 -3.13
CA ALA A 313 1.27 7.90 -4.33
C ALA A 313 2.68 7.98 -4.95
N GLU A 314 3.70 8.27 -4.13
CA GLU A 314 5.10 8.34 -4.56
C GLU A 314 5.58 6.98 -5.10
N ILE A 315 5.22 5.86 -4.46
CA ILE A 315 5.51 4.52 -5.00
C ILE A 315 4.90 4.33 -6.39
N LEU A 316 3.61 4.64 -6.59
CA LEU A 316 2.95 4.42 -7.88
C LEU A 316 3.52 5.33 -8.98
N LEU A 317 3.83 6.58 -8.64
CA LEU A 317 4.46 7.54 -9.55
C LEU A 317 5.86 7.07 -9.98
N CYS A 318 6.70 6.62 -9.04
CA CYS A 318 8.03 6.08 -9.35
C CYS A 318 7.93 4.82 -10.22
N GLU A 319 7.06 3.88 -9.86
CA GLU A 319 6.86 2.64 -10.62
C GLU A 319 6.38 2.93 -12.04
N ALA A 320 5.41 3.84 -12.19
CA ALA A 320 4.92 4.25 -13.49
C ALA A 320 6.02 4.89 -14.34
N ASN A 321 6.83 5.77 -13.73
CA ASN A 321 7.93 6.44 -14.39
C ASN A 321 9.00 5.44 -14.86
N SER A 322 9.48 4.55 -13.99
CA SER A 322 10.49 3.54 -14.32
C SER A 322 9.99 2.53 -15.37
N ARG A 323 8.75 2.06 -15.27
CA ARG A 323 8.18 1.13 -16.27
C ARG A 323 8.01 1.78 -17.64
N ALA A 324 7.51 3.01 -17.68
CA ALA A 324 7.35 3.74 -18.94
C ALA A 324 8.69 4.08 -19.58
N GLN A 325 9.68 4.47 -18.78
CA GLN A 325 11.06 4.69 -19.23
C GLN A 325 11.64 3.42 -19.85
N ALA A 326 11.53 2.27 -19.18
CA ALA A 326 12.02 0.98 -19.68
C ALA A 326 11.38 0.57 -21.01
N CYS A 327 10.11 0.96 -21.25
CA CYS A 327 9.42 0.72 -22.50
C CYS A 327 9.64 1.80 -23.58
N GLY A 328 10.38 2.88 -23.30
CA GLY A 328 10.50 4.03 -24.20
C GLY A 328 9.17 4.75 -24.47
N LYS A 329 8.25 4.71 -23.51
CA LYS A 329 6.88 5.26 -23.60
C LYS A 329 6.62 6.28 -22.49
N LYS A 330 5.38 6.80 -22.45
CA LYS A 330 4.83 7.50 -21.28
C LYS A 330 3.93 6.59 -20.46
N ALA A 331 3.63 6.97 -19.22
CA ALA A 331 2.66 6.30 -18.37
C ALA A 331 1.34 7.07 -18.32
N TYR A 332 0.25 6.32 -18.43
CA TYR A 332 -1.07 6.74 -18.00
C TYR A 332 -1.34 6.10 -16.62
N VAL A 333 -1.31 6.91 -15.56
CA VAL A 333 -1.50 6.43 -14.19
C VAL A 333 -2.98 6.49 -13.84
N HIS A 334 -3.62 5.33 -13.73
CA HIS A 334 -4.99 5.21 -13.22
C HIS A 334 -4.97 5.07 -11.69
N VAL A 335 -5.59 6.02 -11.01
CA VAL A 335 -5.64 6.09 -9.54
C VAL A 335 -7.05 5.78 -9.06
N VAL A 336 -7.19 4.68 -8.30
CA VAL A 336 -8.40 4.40 -7.53
C VAL A 336 -8.31 5.00 -6.12
N GLY A 337 -9.47 5.20 -5.49
CA GLY A 337 -9.55 5.62 -4.09
C GLY A 337 -9.13 4.51 -3.12
N LEU A 338 -7.93 4.60 -2.55
CA LEU A 338 -7.44 3.67 -1.53
C LEU A 338 -7.88 4.10 -0.13
N GLY A 339 -8.61 3.24 0.59
CA GLY A 339 -9.09 3.57 1.96
C GLY A 339 -10.22 4.61 1.99
N LEU A 340 -10.74 5.00 0.84
CA LEU A 340 -11.87 5.92 0.70
C LEU A 340 -13.22 5.18 0.70
N GLY A 341 -13.25 3.84 0.80
CA GLY A 341 -14.49 3.07 0.88
C GLY A 341 -15.03 2.99 2.31
N VAL A 342 -15.40 1.78 2.73
CA VAL A 342 -15.84 1.46 4.11
C VAL A 342 -14.78 1.75 5.18
N TRP A 343 -13.54 2.03 4.77
CA TRP A 343 -12.43 2.40 5.65
C TRP A 343 -12.29 3.88 5.94
N ARG A 344 -13.07 4.75 5.27
CA ARG A 344 -13.00 6.20 5.46
C ARG A 344 -13.41 6.59 6.87
N ALA A 345 -12.79 7.64 7.42
CA ALA A 345 -13.18 8.24 8.69
C ALA A 345 -14.32 9.27 8.53
N PHE A 346 -14.33 10.00 7.41
CA PHE A 346 -15.32 11.03 7.06
C PHE A 346 -15.29 11.33 5.55
N ASP A 347 -16.25 12.09 5.03
CA ASP A 347 -16.45 12.26 3.58
C ASP A 347 -15.42 13.18 2.92
N GLU A 348 -15.02 14.27 3.58
CA GLU A 348 -14.00 15.20 3.06
C GLU A 348 -12.59 14.59 2.99
N GLN A 349 -12.42 13.33 3.40
CA GLN A 349 -11.17 12.58 3.27
C GLN A 349 -10.72 12.40 1.80
N GLU A 350 -11.65 12.42 0.83
CA GLU A 350 -11.31 12.33 -0.60
C GLU A 350 -10.48 13.53 -1.07
N GLU A 351 -10.77 14.73 -0.57
CA GLU A 351 -10.01 15.94 -0.89
C GLU A 351 -8.59 15.85 -0.33
N LEU A 352 -8.45 15.42 0.93
CA LEU A 352 -7.15 15.22 1.56
C LEU A 352 -6.31 14.17 0.83
N TYR A 353 -6.96 13.12 0.30
CA TYR A 353 -6.31 12.10 -0.51
C TYR A 353 -5.75 12.68 -1.81
N VAL A 354 -6.57 13.43 -2.55
CA VAL A 354 -6.18 14.08 -3.82
C VAL A 354 -5.10 15.13 -3.57
N GLU A 355 -5.19 15.92 -2.50
CA GLU A 355 -4.12 16.86 -2.09
C GLU A 355 -2.79 16.15 -1.81
N ALA A 356 -2.81 15.00 -1.13
CA ALA A 356 -1.59 14.23 -0.86
C ALA A 356 -0.93 13.70 -2.15
N TRP A 357 -1.73 13.34 -3.16
CA TRP A 357 -1.21 13.02 -4.51
C TRP A 357 -0.58 14.24 -5.19
N GLY A 358 -1.20 15.39 -5.03
CA GLY A 358 -0.64 16.66 -5.49
C GLY A 358 0.69 16.98 -4.81
N ASP A 359 0.84 16.65 -3.53
CA ASP A 359 2.12 16.79 -2.80
C ASP A 359 3.16 15.78 -3.30
N ALA A 360 2.77 14.52 -3.50
CA ALA A 360 3.64 13.49 -4.06
C ALA A 360 4.22 13.88 -5.43
N MET A 361 3.40 14.44 -6.34
CA MET A 361 3.86 14.94 -7.64
C MET A 361 4.85 16.10 -7.55
N LYS A 362 4.86 16.86 -6.44
CA LYS A 362 5.86 17.91 -6.17
C LYS A 362 7.13 17.35 -5.52
N ASN A 363 6.99 16.32 -4.69
CA ASN A 363 8.08 15.75 -3.90
C ASN A 363 9.03 14.89 -4.73
N VAL A 364 8.51 14.17 -5.72
CA VAL A 364 9.31 13.32 -6.61
C VAL A 364 10.01 14.20 -7.65
N CYS A 365 11.34 14.12 -7.70
CA CYS A 365 12.17 15.05 -8.46
C CYS A 365 12.04 14.88 -9.98
N ASN A 366 11.81 13.66 -10.46
CA ASN A 366 11.71 13.37 -11.88
C ASN A 366 10.50 12.47 -12.18
N LEU A 367 9.56 13.00 -12.95
CA LEU A 367 8.38 12.29 -13.45
C LEU A 367 8.24 12.49 -14.96
N GLU A 368 9.36 12.62 -15.68
CA GLU A 368 9.38 12.90 -17.11
C GLU A 368 8.61 11.87 -17.93
N HIS A 369 8.56 10.61 -17.51
CA HIS A 369 7.84 9.55 -18.23
C HIS A 369 6.37 9.42 -17.81
N VAL A 370 5.86 10.21 -16.86
CA VAL A 370 4.44 10.23 -16.52
C VAL A 370 3.72 11.29 -17.37
N ALA A 371 2.74 10.87 -18.18
CA ALA A 371 1.95 11.79 -19.00
C ALA A 371 0.61 12.15 -18.36
N PHE A 372 -0.04 11.20 -17.69
CA PHE A 372 -1.36 11.41 -17.09
C PHE A 372 -1.42 10.83 -15.68
N VAL A 373 -2.12 11.54 -14.80
CA VAL A 373 -2.61 11.02 -13.51
C VAL A 373 -4.12 11.18 -13.51
N ASP A 374 -4.84 10.08 -13.47
CA ASP A 374 -6.30 10.01 -13.56
C ASP A 374 -6.93 9.51 -12.27
N PHE A 375 -7.54 10.42 -11.54
CA PHE A 375 -8.34 10.15 -10.36
C PHE A 375 -9.71 9.63 -10.79
N SER A 376 -9.87 8.31 -10.75
CA SER A 376 -11.06 7.61 -11.25
C SER A 376 -12.00 7.25 -10.10
N TYR A 377 -13.27 7.61 -10.24
CA TYR A 377 -14.31 7.43 -9.20
C TYR A 377 -14.02 8.16 -7.87
N ILE A 378 -13.18 9.20 -7.87
CA ILE A 378 -12.92 10.06 -6.72
C ILE A 378 -13.66 11.39 -6.92
N ASN A 379 -14.45 11.82 -5.94
CA ASN A 379 -15.32 12.98 -6.06
C ASN A 379 -14.56 14.29 -5.77
N CYS A 380 -13.59 14.60 -6.61
CA CYS A 380 -12.85 15.86 -6.61
C CYS A 380 -12.84 16.47 -8.01
N THR A 381 -12.61 17.78 -8.09
CA THR A 381 -12.58 18.53 -9.36
C THR A 381 -11.22 19.16 -9.65
N SER A 382 -10.34 19.22 -8.65
CA SER A 382 -8.98 19.75 -8.81
C SER A 382 -7.98 19.15 -7.81
N VAL A 383 -6.69 19.20 -8.14
CA VAL A 383 -5.53 18.90 -7.28
C VAL A 383 -4.72 20.18 -7.11
N HIS A 384 -4.62 20.74 -5.91
CA HIS A 384 -3.91 22.02 -5.69
C HIS A 384 -4.34 23.13 -6.67
N GLY A 385 -5.64 23.22 -6.96
CA GLY A 385 -6.21 24.16 -7.94
C GLY A 385 -6.05 23.78 -9.41
N THR A 386 -5.33 22.70 -9.73
CA THR A 386 -5.20 22.16 -11.10
C THR A 386 -6.44 21.35 -11.44
N SER A 387 -7.23 21.83 -12.39
CA SER A 387 -8.49 21.19 -12.79
C SER A 387 -8.27 20.04 -13.78
N ASN A 388 -9.32 19.27 -14.06
CA ASN A 388 -9.33 18.27 -15.12
C ASN A 388 -8.79 18.84 -16.46
N ASP A 389 -8.01 18.04 -17.17
CA ASP A 389 -7.34 18.35 -18.45
C ASP A 389 -6.26 19.44 -18.38
N GLN A 390 -5.87 19.90 -17.19
CA GLN A 390 -4.78 20.85 -17.03
C GLN A 390 -3.46 20.16 -16.66
N LYS A 391 -2.35 20.79 -17.05
CA LYS A 391 -1.02 20.36 -16.63
C LYS A 391 -0.77 20.71 -15.18
N PHE A 392 -0.30 19.76 -14.39
CA PHE A 392 0.10 20.01 -13.01
C PHE A 392 1.34 20.90 -12.96
N PRO A 393 1.32 22.03 -12.22
CA PRO A 393 2.40 23.00 -12.21
C PRO A 393 3.79 22.40 -11.97
N GLY A 394 4.77 22.83 -12.77
CA GLY A 394 6.15 22.34 -12.68
C GLY A 394 6.39 20.98 -13.37
N THR A 395 5.36 20.37 -13.97
CA THR A 395 5.46 19.06 -14.64
C THR A 395 4.81 19.08 -16.03
N ASN A 396 4.96 17.99 -16.78
CA ASN A 396 4.21 17.74 -18.01
C ASN A 396 2.99 16.84 -17.80
N ILE A 397 2.67 16.49 -16.55
CA ILE A 397 1.58 15.58 -16.19
C ILE A 397 0.25 16.29 -16.39
N VAL A 398 -0.65 15.68 -17.16
CA VAL A 398 -2.04 16.13 -17.31
C VAL A 398 -2.90 15.45 -16.24
N ILE A 399 -3.61 16.25 -15.46
CA ILE A 399 -4.56 15.76 -14.46
C ILE A 399 -5.86 15.37 -15.13
N LYS A 400 -6.39 14.21 -14.76
CA LYS A 400 -7.70 13.72 -15.17
C LYS A 400 -8.56 13.40 -13.94
N PHE A 401 -9.84 13.73 -14.01
CA PHE A 401 -10.87 13.28 -13.09
C PHE A 401 -11.95 12.58 -13.90
N SER A 402 -12.20 11.30 -13.64
CA SER A 402 -13.06 10.50 -14.49
C SER A 402 -13.84 9.43 -13.73
N LYS A 403 -14.63 8.65 -14.46
CA LYS A 403 -15.32 7.44 -13.97
C LYS A 403 -14.99 6.25 -14.88
N ARG A 404 -13.73 6.17 -15.32
CA ARG A 404 -13.25 5.10 -16.19
C ARG A 404 -13.01 3.83 -15.39
N ASN A 405 -13.15 2.67 -16.03
CA ASN A 405 -12.77 1.40 -15.42
C ASN A 405 -11.26 1.22 -15.39
N LEU A 406 -10.81 0.23 -14.60
CA LEU A 406 -9.41 -0.04 -14.29
C LEU A 406 -8.57 -0.27 -15.55
N HIS A 407 -9.15 -0.93 -16.56
CA HIS A 407 -8.48 -1.36 -17.79
C HIS A 407 -9.01 -0.65 -19.04
N ASP A 408 -9.70 0.48 -18.92
CA ASP A 408 -10.15 1.24 -20.10
C ASP A 408 -8.94 1.67 -20.95
N LYS A 409 -9.12 1.76 -22.27
CA LYS A 409 -8.04 2.09 -23.23
C LYS A 409 -7.33 3.42 -22.92
N VAL A 410 -6.01 3.42 -23.10
CA VAL A 410 -5.14 4.59 -22.95
C VAL A 410 -4.56 5.01 -24.31
N PRO A 411 -4.00 6.23 -24.45
CA PRO A 411 -3.30 6.64 -25.68
C PRO A 411 -2.20 5.63 -26.08
N ALA A 412 -1.99 5.44 -27.39
CA ALA A 412 -1.12 4.38 -27.92
C ALA A 412 0.38 4.53 -27.53
N ASP A 413 0.81 5.77 -27.29
CA ASP A 413 2.14 6.15 -26.82
C ASP A 413 2.30 5.98 -25.29
N CYS A 414 1.23 5.60 -24.59
CA CYS A 414 1.23 5.34 -23.17
C CYS A 414 1.20 3.83 -22.86
N ILE A 415 1.78 3.45 -21.73
CA ILE A 415 1.45 2.21 -21.01
C ILE A 415 0.40 2.54 -19.95
N LEU A 416 -0.52 1.62 -19.69
CA LEU A 416 -1.43 1.72 -18.55
C LEU A 416 -0.70 1.24 -17.29
N VAL A 417 -0.71 2.08 -16.25
CA VAL A 417 -0.24 1.73 -14.91
C VAL A 417 -1.39 2.00 -13.95
N CYS A 418 -1.94 0.96 -13.35
CA CYS A 418 -3.10 1.08 -12.47
C CYS A 418 -2.82 0.51 -11.09
N ASN A 419 -3.38 1.12 -10.05
CA ASN A 419 -3.41 0.50 -8.73
C ASN A 419 -4.78 -0.13 -8.45
N TYR A 420 -4.79 -1.17 -7.62
CA TYR A 420 -6.00 -1.71 -7.03
C TYR A 420 -5.90 -1.67 -5.50
N ALA A 421 -7.05 -1.48 -4.85
CA ALA A 421 -7.13 -1.56 -3.40
C ALA A 421 -6.79 -2.99 -2.98
N TRP A 422 -5.77 -3.12 -2.13
CA TRP A 422 -5.37 -4.35 -1.47
C TRP A 422 -5.50 -4.22 0.05
N ASP A 423 -5.46 -5.33 0.79
CA ASP A 423 -5.47 -5.36 2.26
C ASP A 423 -4.11 -5.71 2.85
N GLY A 424 -3.77 -5.07 3.97
CA GLY A 424 -2.54 -5.32 4.72
C GLY A 424 -2.42 -6.72 5.33
N ASN A 425 -3.51 -7.51 5.36
CA ASN A 425 -3.56 -8.83 5.98
C ASN A 425 -4.29 -9.89 5.13
N SER A 426 -4.27 -9.78 3.81
CA SER A 426 -4.79 -10.82 2.91
C SER A 426 -3.79 -11.11 1.79
N LEU A 427 -3.87 -12.31 1.20
CA LEU A 427 -3.25 -12.57 -0.09
C LEU A 427 -3.96 -11.75 -1.20
N PRO A 428 -3.29 -11.50 -2.34
CA PRO A 428 -3.89 -10.77 -3.44
C PRO A 428 -5.23 -11.35 -3.86
N GLY A 429 -6.24 -10.48 -3.98
CA GLY A 429 -7.61 -10.83 -4.33
C GLY A 429 -8.60 -10.85 -3.16
N ASN A 430 -8.12 -10.94 -1.91
CA ASN A 430 -8.91 -10.91 -0.68
C ASN A 430 -10.24 -11.69 -0.77
N GLU A 431 -11.39 -11.01 -0.91
CA GLU A 431 -12.70 -11.66 -0.96
C GLU A 431 -12.93 -12.53 -2.22
N PHE A 432 -12.05 -12.43 -3.22
CA PHE A 432 -11.92 -13.41 -4.31
C PHE A 432 -11.87 -14.83 -3.77
N TRP A 433 -11.06 -15.08 -2.73
CA TRP A 433 -10.81 -16.43 -2.18
C TRP A 433 -11.99 -17.04 -1.43
N VAL A 434 -13.04 -16.25 -1.15
CA VAL A 434 -14.31 -16.72 -0.58
C VAL A 434 -15.47 -16.61 -1.57
N GLY A 435 -15.17 -16.44 -2.86
CA GLY A 435 -16.14 -16.44 -3.96
C GLY A 435 -16.93 -15.15 -4.14
N MET A 436 -16.54 -14.05 -3.49
CA MET A 436 -17.21 -12.76 -3.63
C MET A 436 -16.60 -11.97 -4.81
N LEU A 437 -16.91 -12.39 -6.04
CA LEU A 437 -16.22 -11.92 -7.25
C LEU A 437 -16.55 -10.49 -7.72
N GLY A 438 -17.45 -9.79 -7.04
CA GLY A 438 -17.91 -8.44 -7.41
C GLY A 438 -18.09 -7.49 -6.24
N SER A 439 -17.47 -7.77 -5.08
CA SER A 439 -17.64 -6.98 -3.85
C SER A 439 -16.68 -5.80 -3.73
N THR A 440 -15.41 -5.98 -4.10
CA THR A 440 -14.30 -5.07 -3.77
C THR A 440 -13.38 -4.81 -4.98
N GLY A 441 -12.44 -3.87 -4.81
CA GLY A 441 -11.40 -3.63 -5.80
C GLY A 441 -10.46 -4.83 -5.94
N ASP A 442 -10.16 -5.51 -4.83
CA ASP A 442 -9.37 -6.74 -4.76
C ASP A 442 -9.91 -7.83 -5.66
N CYS A 443 -11.19 -8.20 -5.46
CA CYS A 443 -11.78 -9.28 -6.23
C CYS A 443 -11.93 -8.89 -7.70
N ALA A 444 -12.20 -7.61 -7.99
CA ALA A 444 -12.28 -7.12 -9.36
C ALA A 444 -10.93 -7.21 -10.08
N ALA A 445 -9.82 -6.88 -9.41
CA ALA A 445 -8.46 -7.04 -9.92
C ALA A 445 -8.11 -8.52 -10.14
N ALA A 446 -8.35 -9.39 -9.15
CA ALA A 446 -8.12 -10.84 -9.27
C ALA A 446 -8.97 -11.50 -10.36
N CYS A 447 -10.16 -10.97 -10.64
CA CYS A 447 -11.04 -11.48 -11.69
C CYS A 447 -10.73 -10.95 -13.10
N SER A 448 -9.98 -9.85 -13.19
CA SER A 448 -9.70 -9.18 -14.48
C SER A 448 -8.25 -9.28 -14.92
N SER A 449 -7.36 -9.77 -14.05
CA SER A 449 -5.91 -9.78 -14.24
C SER A 449 -5.25 -11.00 -13.59
N CYS A 450 -3.95 -11.18 -13.81
CA CYS A 450 -3.18 -12.35 -13.34
C CYS A 450 -2.76 -12.26 -11.86
N VAL A 451 -3.19 -11.24 -11.10
CA VAL A 451 -2.68 -10.97 -9.73
C VAL A 451 -2.93 -12.11 -8.75
N ALA A 452 -3.99 -12.92 -8.93
CA ALA A 452 -4.24 -14.07 -8.05
C ALA A 452 -3.14 -15.16 -8.14
N GLU A 453 -2.37 -15.20 -9.23
CA GLU A 453 -1.24 -16.11 -9.43
C GLU A 453 0.11 -15.38 -9.37
N ILE A 454 0.28 -14.30 -10.14
CA ILE A 454 1.56 -13.59 -10.26
C ILE A 454 1.97 -12.90 -8.96
N HIS A 455 1.02 -12.29 -8.24
CA HIS A 455 1.28 -11.61 -6.96
C HIS A 455 1.25 -12.58 -5.76
N ASN A 456 0.87 -13.85 -5.94
CA ASN A 456 0.68 -14.78 -4.83
C ASN A 456 2.01 -15.49 -4.49
N PRO A 457 2.60 -15.28 -3.29
CA PRO A 457 3.89 -15.86 -2.91
C PRO A 457 3.89 -17.38 -2.70
N HIS A 458 2.70 -17.99 -2.64
CA HIS A 458 2.56 -19.44 -2.60
C HIS A 458 2.47 -20.07 -4.00
N VAL A 459 2.31 -19.23 -5.04
CA VAL A 459 2.24 -19.64 -6.44
C VAL A 459 3.51 -19.18 -7.17
N ASN A 460 3.79 -17.88 -7.21
CA ASN A 460 4.97 -17.33 -7.87
C ASN A 460 6.15 -17.20 -6.88
N PRO A 461 7.26 -17.96 -7.04
CA PRO A 461 8.40 -17.89 -6.14
C PRO A 461 9.16 -16.55 -6.17
N LEU A 462 8.89 -15.69 -7.16
CA LEU A 462 9.49 -14.36 -7.28
C LEU A 462 8.84 -13.31 -6.37
N VAL A 463 7.74 -13.64 -5.70
CA VAL A 463 7.16 -12.78 -4.66
C VAL A 463 7.84 -13.09 -3.33
N LEU A 464 8.98 -12.45 -3.11
CA LEU A 464 9.80 -12.62 -1.92
C LEU A 464 10.53 -11.34 -1.54
N GLY A 465 10.95 -11.25 -0.27
CA GLY A 465 11.68 -10.09 0.25
C GLY A 465 12.96 -9.79 -0.53
N ALA A 466 13.70 -10.82 -0.96
CA ALA A 466 14.95 -10.66 -1.72
C ALA A 466 14.77 -9.93 -3.07
N ALA A 467 13.56 -9.92 -3.64
CA ALA A 467 13.24 -9.21 -4.87
C ALA A 467 12.76 -7.76 -4.63
N VAL A 468 12.76 -7.28 -3.38
CA VAL A 468 12.23 -5.95 -3.07
C VAL A 468 12.96 -4.85 -3.83
N ARG A 469 12.16 -3.91 -4.32
CA ARG A 469 12.62 -2.68 -4.94
C ARG A 469 12.29 -1.47 -4.07
N ILE A 470 13.11 -0.44 -4.17
CA ILE A 470 13.01 0.78 -3.39
C ILE A 470 12.52 1.89 -4.30
N ALA A 471 11.35 2.47 -4.00
CA ALA A 471 10.90 3.71 -4.64
C ALA A 471 11.67 4.89 -4.02
N THR A 472 12.35 5.65 -4.86
CA THR A 472 13.28 6.71 -4.47
C THR A 472 12.78 8.09 -4.89
N GLN A 473 13.23 9.12 -4.20
CA GLN A 473 12.79 10.51 -4.43
C GLN A 473 13.12 11.02 -5.85
N ASP A 474 14.09 10.43 -6.54
CA ASP A 474 14.46 10.72 -7.93
C ASP A 474 13.46 10.14 -8.96
N GLY A 475 12.36 9.54 -8.52
CA GLY A 475 11.33 9.00 -9.41
C GLY A 475 11.65 7.64 -9.98
N GLN A 476 12.56 6.89 -9.34
CA GLN A 476 12.98 5.57 -9.77
C GLN A 476 12.54 4.46 -8.81
N VAL A 477 12.48 3.24 -9.33
CA VAL A 477 12.31 2.00 -8.55
C VAL A 477 13.55 1.13 -8.73
N LEU A 478 14.37 1.05 -7.68
CA LEU A 478 15.72 0.48 -7.74
C LEU A 478 15.79 -0.89 -7.04
N ALA A 479 16.68 -1.78 -7.51
CA ALA A 479 17.06 -2.93 -6.68
C ALA A 479 17.75 -2.45 -5.39
N VAL A 480 17.78 -3.28 -4.35
CA VAL A 480 18.51 -2.96 -3.11
C VAL A 480 20.00 -2.69 -3.38
N SER A 481 20.63 -3.41 -4.32
CA SER A 481 22.01 -3.17 -4.73
C SER A 481 22.22 -1.75 -5.27
N ASP A 482 21.35 -1.35 -6.19
CA ASP A 482 21.47 -0.07 -6.91
C ASP A 482 21.13 1.08 -5.97
N TYR A 483 20.14 0.89 -5.09
CA TYR A 483 19.84 1.83 -4.01
C TYR A 483 21.04 2.02 -3.06
N LEU A 484 21.73 0.94 -2.69
CA LEU A 484 22.93 1.01 -1.85
C LEU A 484 24.11 1.70 -2.53
N GLU A 485 24.17 1.70 -3.87
CA GLU A 485 25.16 2.44 -4.65
C GLU A 485 24.81 3.92 -4.73
N LEU A 486 23.53 4.24 -4.98
CA LEU A 486 23.02 5.61 -5.04
C LEU A 486 23.31 6.42 -3.77
N ILE A 487 23.18 5.79 -2.59
CA ILE A 487 23.33 6.49 -1.30
C ILE A 487 24.77 6.46 -0.75
N ARG A 488 25.76 5.96 -1.51
CA ARG A 488 27.16 6.02 -1.05
C ARG A 488 27.60 7.48 -1.01
N PRO A 489 28.27 7.93 0.07
CA PRO A 489 28.93 9.23 0.05
C PRO A 489 29.93 9.26 -1.10
N GLU A 490 29.97 10.35 -1.88
CA GLU A 490 31.08 10.61 -2.78
C GLU A 490 32.37 10.63 -1.95
N THR A 491 33.31 9.73 -2.26
CA THR A 491 34.58 9.54 -1.55
C THR A 491 35.59 10.63 -1.84
#